data_AF-X6KSJ5-F1
#
_entry.id   AF-X6KSJ5-F1
#
_cell.length_a   1.000
_cell.length_b   1.000
_cell.length_c   1.000
_cell.angle_alpha   90.00
_cell.angle_beta   90.00
_cell.angle_gamma   90.00
#
_symmetry.space_group_name_H-M   'P 1'
#
loop_
_entity.id
_entity.type
_entity.pdbx_description
1 polymer ?
#
loop_
_entity_poly.entity_id
_entity_poly.type
_entity_poly.pdbx_seq_one_letter_code
_entity_poly.pdbx_strand_id
1 'polypeptide(L)'
;MSRRDPRKALTLAIPEAMRRALVRTTAAHLPLAYLLRQSLRRALDAGQGWDKTVQPGGTRAILLQLSPEEQARLDMWLIARNVPADVAILSLVQRQLQDEGLL
;
A
#
# COMPACT_ATOMS: atom_id res chain seq x y z
N MET A 1 -24.01 -7.71 11.87
CA MET A 1 -23.03 -6.61 11.64
C MET A 1 -22.21 -6.96 10.41
N SER A 2 -22.36 -6.20 9.32
CA SER A 2 -21.67 -6.44 8.04
C SER A 2 -20.16 -6.28 8.24
N ARG A 3 -19.40 -7.37 8.08
CA ARG A 3 -17.94 -7.42 8.37
C ARG A 3 -17.06 -6.85 7.26
N ARG A 4 -17.63 -6.46 6.12
CA ARG A 4 -16.91 -5.94 4.94
C ARG A 4 -17.59 -4.67 4.46
N ASP A 5 -17.31 -3.56 5.13
CA ASP A 5 -17.73 -2.25 4.64
C ASP A 5 -16.64 -1.75 3.68
N PRO A 6 -16.91 -1.67 2.36
CA PRO A 6 -15.91 -1.27 1.36
C PRO A 6 -15.45 0.19 1.53
N ARG A 7 -16.10 0.95 2.41
CA ARG A 7 -15.74 2.32 2.80
C ARG A 7 -14.82 2.39 4.02
N LYS A 8 -14.48 1.25 4.63
CA LYS A 8 -13.68 1.23 5.86
C LYS A 8 -12.24 1.62 5.54
N ALA A 9 -11.78 2.70 6.17
CA ALA A 9 -10.38 3.09 6.09
C ALA A 9 -9.49 2.01 6.72
N LEU A 10 -8.41 1.66 6.03
CA LEU A 10 -7.37 0.74 6.49
C LEU A 10 -6.33 1.51 7.29
N THR A 11 -5.98 1.00 8.47
CA THR A 11 -4.90 1.57 9.29
C THR A 11 -3.58 0.94 8.87
N LEU A 12 -2.62 1.76 8.43
CA LEU A 12 -1.33 1.30 7.89
C LEU A 12 -0.17 1.90 8.66
N ALA A 13 0.66 1.06 9.28
CA ALA A 13 1.91 1.47 9.88
C ALA A 13 3.06 1.29 8.88
N ILE A 14 3.44 2.38 8.22
CA ILE A 14 4.42 2.35 7.12
C ILE A 14 5.85 2.27 7.69
N PRO A 15 6.71 1.35 7.20
CA PRO A 15 8.13 1.33 7.58
C PRO A 15 8.83 2.65 7.23
N GLU A 16 9.76 3.09 8.08
CA GLU A 16 10.42 4.40 7.94
C GLU A 16 11.18 4.55 6.61
N ALA A 17 11.84 3.48 6.14
CA ALA A 17 12.52 3.47 4.84
C ALA A 17 11.54 3.74 3.68
N MET A 18 10.37 3.11 3.70
CA MET A 18 9.32 3.31 2.71
C MET A 18 8.71 4.70 2.80
N ARG A 19 8.48 5.23 4.01
CA ARG A 19 8.01 6.61 4.21
C ARG A 19 8.95 7.61 3.54
N ARG A 20 10.26 7.47 3.76
CA ARG A 20 11.27 8.33 3.13
C ARG A 20 11.27 8.18 1.61
N ALA A 21 11.20 6.95 1.10
CA ALA A 21 11.13 6.70 -0.34
C ALA A 21 9.90 7.35 -0.99
N LEU A 22 8.72 7.21 -0.37
CA LEU A 22 7.48 7.84 -0.85
C LEU A 22 7.60 9.36 -0.91
N VAL A 23 8.12 10.01 0.13
CA VAL A 23 8.28 11.47 0.14
C VAL A 23 9.27 11.95 -0.93
N ARG A 24 10.29 11.15 -1.27
CA ARG A 24 11.23 11.47 -2.35
C ARG A 24 10.66 11.33 -3.76
N THR A 25 9.48 10.70 -3.92
CA THR A 25 8.85 10.57 -5.25
C THR A 25 8.43 11.91 -5.85
N THR A 26 8.30 12.96 -5.02
CA THR A 26 7.87 14.30 -5.46
C THR A 26 8.49 15.41 -4.61
N ALA A 27 8.74 16.57 -5.22
CA ALA A 27 9.13 17.78 -4.51
C ALA A 27 7.93 18.51 -3.87
N ALA A 28 6.71 18.13 -4.23
CA ALA A 28 5.50 18.68 -3.62
C ALA A 28 5.25 18.05 -2.25
N HIS A 29 4.92 18.86 -1.25
CA HIS A 29 4.60 18.41 0.12
C HIS A 29 3.20 17.76 0.20
N LEU A 30 3.00 16.66 -0.54
CA LEU A 30 1.74 15.94 -0.60
C LEU A 30 1.54 15.02 0.62
N PRO A 31 0.29 14.77 1.05
CA PRO A 31 0.01 13.87 2.15
C PRO A 31 0.53 12.45 1.90
N LEU A 32 1.10 11.80 2.92
CA LEU A 32 1.65 10.45 2.77
C LEU A 32 0.62 9.41 2.29
N ALA A 33 -0.64 9.53 2.73
CA ALA A 33 -1.73 8.67 2.27
C ALA A 33 -1.96 8.80 0.76
N TYR A 34 -1.80 10.00 0.21
CA TYR A 34 -1.91 10.25 -1.23
C TYR A 34 -0.77 9.57 -2.00
N LEU A 35 0.48 9.77 -1.56
CA LEU A 35 1.66 9.16 -2.19
C LEU A 35 1.61 7.64 -2.15
N LEU A 36 1.17 7.09 -1.01
CA LEU A 36 0.97 5.65 -0.85
C LEU A 36 -0.08 5.12 -1.82
N ARG A 37 -1.24 5.79 -1.92
CA ARG A 37 -2.32 5.38 -2.83
C ARG A 37 -1.89 5.45 -4.30
N GLN A 38 -1.14 6.49 -4.67
CA GLN A 38 -0.62 6.63 -6.02
C GLN A 38 0.33 5.49 -6.39
N SER A 39 1.23 5.13 -5.48
CA SER A 39 2.17 4.01 -5.65
C SER A 39 1.43 2.67 -5.72
N LEU A 40 0.45 2.46 -4.84
CA LEU A 40 -0.40 1.26 -4.87
C LEU A 40 -1.15 1.14 -6.19
N ARG A 41 -1.75 2.23 -6.68
CA ARG A 41 -2.49 2.23 -7.95
C ARG A 41 -1.57 1.86 -9.11
N ARG A 42 -0.36 2.42 -9.17
CA ARG A 42 0.64 2.05 -10.18
C ARG A 42 0.99 0.57 -10.11
N ALA A 43 1.21 0.04 -8.92
CA ALA A 43 1.52 -1.39 -8.72
C ALA A 43 0.38 -2.29 -9.21
N LEU A 44 -0.87 -1.94 -8.86
CA LEU A 44 -2.05 -2.65 -9.32
C LEU A 44 -2.18 -2.58 -10.84
N ASP A 45 -2.06 -1.39 -11.43
CA ASP A 45 -2.20 -1.15 -12.87
C ASP A 45 -1.11 -1.86 -13.70
N ALA A 46 0.09 -1.98 -13.16
CA ALA A 46 1.16 -2.78 -13.74
C ALA A 46 0.95 -4.30 -13.58
N GLY A 47 -0.08 -4.74 -12.84
CA GLY A 47 -0.30 -6.16 -12.53
C GLY A 47 0.82 -6.76 -11.69
N GLN A 48 1.56 -5.94 -10.94
CA GLN A 48 2.71 -6.38 -10.17
C GLN A 48 2.27 -7.31 -9.03
N GLY A 49 2.98 -8.43 -8.88
CA GLY A 49 3.07 -9.16 -7.62
C GLY A 49 4.23 -8.63 -6.78
N TRP A 50 4.48 -9.25 -5.62
CA TRP A 50 5.66 -8.97 -4.81
C TRP A 50 6.43 -10.24 -4.48
N ASP A 51 7.75 -10.17 -4.38
CA ASP A 51 8.57 -11.34 -4.03
C ASP A 51 8.78 -11.44 -2.51
N LYS A 52 8.82 -10.28 -1.83
CA LYS A 52 9.07 -10.18 -0.38
C LYS A 52 7.88 -9.55 0.33
N THR A 53 7.40 -10.21 1.37
CA THR A 53 6.35 -9.67 2.23
C THR A 53 6.93 -8.62 3.17
N VAL A 54 6.27 -7.47 3.24
CA VAL A 54 6.63 -6.37 4.12
C VAL A 54 5.79 -6.43 5.37
N GLN A 55 6.45 -6.44 6.52
CA GLN A 55 5.77 -6.25 7.79
C GLN A 55 5.50 -4.77 8.05
N PRO A 56 4.37 -4.42 8.67
CA PRO A 56 4.13 -3.06 9.15
C PRO A 56 5.25 -2.59 10.08
N GLY A 57 5.62 -1.32 9.95
CA GLY A 57 6.61 -0.71 10.83
C GLY A 57 6.02 -0.32 12.19
N GLY A 58 6.88 0.11 13.11
CA GLY A 58 6.46 0.68 14.40
C GLY A 58 6.10 2.17 14.37
N THR A 59 6.03 2.80 13.18
CA THR A 59 5.81 4.24 13.06
C THR A 59 4.33 4.61 13.17
N ARG A 60 4.03 5.91 13.32
CA ARG A 60 2.65 6.41 13.39
C ARG A 60 1.84 5.94 12.17
N ALA A 61 0.79 5.18 12.46
CA ALA A 61 -0.11 4.67 11.44
C ALA A 61 -0.90 5.80 10.76
N ILE A 62 -1.22 5.58 9.49
CA ILE A 62 -2.10 6.44 8.71
C ILE A 62 -3.37 5.70 8.34
N LEU A 63 -4.42 6.45 8.00
CA LEU A 63 -5.65 5.90 7.44
C LEU A 63 -5.58 5.98 5.90
N LEU A 64 -5.78 4.86 5.24
CA LEU A 64 -5.88 4.75 3.79
C LEU A 64 -7.31 4.34 3.41
N GLN A 65 -7.97 5.17 2.62
CA GLN A 65 -9.27 4.85 2.03
C GLN A 65 -9.06 4.34 0.61
N LEU A 66 -9.50 3.12 0.36
CA LEU A 66 -9.49 2.50 -0.96
C LEU A 66 -10.84 2.71 -1.66
N SER A 67 -10.80 2.80 -2.98
CA SER A 67 -12.01 2.67 -3.79
C SER A 67 -12.48 1.22 -3.81
N PRO A 68 -13.76 0.94 -4.13
CA PRO A 68 -14.23 -0.43 -4.29
C PRO A 68 -13.43 -1.23 -5.32
N GLU A 69 -12.95 -0.58 -6.39
CA GLU A 69 -12.13 -1.21 -7.42
C GLU A 69 -10.73 -1.57 -6.90
N GLU A 70 -10.06 -0.64 -6.20
CA GLU A 70 -8.77 -0.90 -5.55
C GLU A 70 -8.89 -2.04 -4.53
N GLN A 71 -9.96 -2.04 -3.74
CA GLN A 71 -10.24 -3.09 -2.76
C GLN A 71 -10.45 -4.45 -3.44
N ALA A 72 -11.26 -4.53 -4.50
CA ALA A 72 -11.51 -5.77 -5.21
C ALA A 72 -10.23 -6.36 -5.83
N ARG A 73 -9.36 -5.50 -6.38
CA ARG A 73 -8.07 -5.92 -6.94
C ARG A 73 -7.10 -6.38 -5.85
N LEU A 74 -7.11 -5.71 -4.70
CA LEU A 74 -6.31 -6.12 -3.54
C LEU A 74 -6.78 -7.46 -2.98
N ASP A 75 -8.09 -7.68 -2.87
CA ASP A 75 -8.69 -8.91 -2.30
C ASP A 75 -8.22 -10.17 -3.04
N MET A 76 -7.99 -10.10 -4.36
CA MET A 76 -7.41 -11.21 -5.13
C MET A 76 -6.06 -11.66 -4.55
N TRP A 77 -5.21 -10.72 -4.18
CA TRP A 77 -3.90 -11.00 -3.59
C TRP A 77 -4.00 -11.47 -2.14
N LEU A 78 -4.93 -10.92 -1.35
CA LEU A 78 -5.16 -11.32 0.04
C LEU A 78 -5.54 -12.80 0.13
N ILE A 79 -6.43 -13.25 -0.76
CA ILE A 79 -6.87 -14.64 -0.84
C ILE A 79 -5.72 -15.52 -1.33
N ALA A 80 -5.05 -15.14 -2.41
CA ALA A 80 -3.98 -15.96 -3.01
C ALA A 80 -2.78 -16.18 -2.08
N ARG A 81 -2.44 -15.19 -1.24
CA ARG A 81 -1.25 -15.22 -0.38
C ARG A 81 -1.54 -15.37 1.11
N ASN A 82 -2.81 -15.39 1.50
CA ASN A 82 -3.25 -15.47 2.90
C ASN A 82 -2.55 -14.45 3.82
N VAL A 83 -2.48 -13.20 3.37
CA VAL A 83 -1.88 -12.09 4.12
C VAL A 83 -2.93 -11.02 4.47
N PRO A 84 -2.74 -10.27 5.57
CA PRO A 84 -3.62 -9.15 5.88
C PRO A 84 -3.43 -7.99 4.89
N ALA A 85 -4.45 -7.13 4.80
CA ALA A 85 -4.54 -6.05 3.81
C ALA A 85 -3.38 -5.06 3.90
N ASP A 86 -2.95 -4.73 5.11
CA ASP A 86 -1.82 -3.85 5.36
C ASP A 86 -0.51 -4.41 4.81
N VAL A 87 -0.21 -5.69 5.09
CA VAL A 87 0.96 -6.38 4.55
C VAL A 87 0.93 -6.42 3.02
N ALA A 88 -0.21 -6.73 2.41
CA ALA A 88 -0.33 -6.77 0.95
C ALA A 88 -0.08 -5.39 0.32
N ILE A 89 -0.70 -4.33 0.85
CA ILE A 89 -0.50 -2.96 0.36
C ILE A 89 0.97 -2.56 0.48
N LEU A 90 1.58 -2.77 1.65
CA LEU A 90 2.98 -2.43 1.89
C LEU A 90 3.92 -3.22 0.96
N SER A 91 3.62 -4.49 0.70
CA SER A 91 4.46 -5.33 -0.16
C SER A 91 4.37 -4.91 -1.64
N LEU A 92 3.17 -4.59 -2.12
CA LEU A 92 2.96 -4.06 -3.48
C LEU A 92 3.66 -2.71 -3.65
N VAL A 93 3.50 -1.80 -2.69
CA VAL A 93 4.16 -0.50 -2.74
C VAL A 93 5.67 -0.63 -2.65
N GLN A 94 6.21 -1.54 -1.83
CA GLN A 94 7.64 -1.78 -1.79
C GLN A 94 8.16 -2.22 -3.15
N ARG A 95 7.48 -3.17 -3.82
CA ARG A 95 7.89 -3.62 -5.14
C ARG A 95 7.88 -2.46 -6.15
N GLN A 96 6.82 -1.65 -6.16
CA GLN A 96 6.75 -0.48 -7.04
C GLN A 96 7.89 0.50 -6.80
N LEU A 97 8.23 0.78 -5.54
CA LEU A 97 9.32 1.69 -5.20
C LEU A 97 10.70 1.11 -5.58
N GLN A 98 10.87 -0.21 -5.52
CA GLN A 98 12.08 -0.87 -6.01
C GLN A 98 12.19 -0.78 -7.54
N ASP A 99 11.08 -0.99 -8.25
CA ASP A 99 11.02 -0.84 -9.70
C ASP A 99 11.29 0.62 -10.13
N GLU A 100 10.93 1.61 -9.30
CA GLU A 100 11.26 3.03 -9.48
C GLU A 100 12.69 3.39 -9.04
N GLY A 101 13.48 2.45 -8.48
CA GLY A 101 14.85 2.70 -8.00
C GLY A 101 14.93 3.53 -6.72
N LEU A 102 13.86 3.57 -5.93
CA LEU A 102 13.74 4.34 -4.69
C LEU A 102 13.98 3.51 -3.42
N LEU A 103 14.08 2.18 -3.53
CA LEU A 103 14.41 1.26 -2.43
C LEU A 103 15.38 0.20 -2.91
#